data_AF-A0A3B9WQG0-F1
#
_entry.id   AF-A0A3B9WQG0-F1
#
_cell.length_a   1.000
_cell.length_b   1.000
_cell.length_c   1.000
_cell.angle_alpha   90.00
_cell.angle_beta   90.00
_cell.angle_gamma   90.00
#
_symmetry.space_group_name_H-M   'P 1'
#
loop_
_entity.id
_entity.type
_entity.pdbx_description
1 polymer ?
#
loop_
_entity_poly.entity_id
_entity_poly.type
_entity_poly.pdbx_seq_one_letter_code
_entity_poly.pdbx_strand_id
1 'polypeptide(L)'
;TSSRNKIRYYRGEIRAVNNSRGANRTINATNIESYLRGVVPRESPAGWGKAAGGLGMNALRAQAVAARSYSATENRYAGLARTCDSQNCQVYGGSALRESVNSGIIALENPLTDQAIIETAGVVIMQPNGKPARTEFTSSNGGRTAGGTFPAQVDPGDLASEPVNSLLVWTRIISAEQLMTKYPQIGTLTSVITTHDGLGGDWNGYATSVAINGTASTVTIKGYDFKSIFDLPAPWYETSSLYGAAFDAGPVGAMLFIGDSVGASIASTFASVVTPAYPAMNYQALTNRCLVGPSCVAAAVGSPDAATIINALTPEQYPSVAIIQLGYNDDPNTFQSDVDQVVNALSARGVQRIVFINLSTRRTSRNYALSNAVLANASVSYPNVSLLDWNAASSAPSQNRWFSDDVHLTSTGRSEFTLFIRNQLDALRGQSIITNGVATVLPLGVPMAKGDRGNNVKALQTSLNAYFKLKKKKRIAVDGVMGKGTVALVTRLETNAALLVDGIADEVVLSMLGINPASIVLSKGTKHATVATAQTALARVLKVKVRADGIYGAGTTRLVKRFQKSIGIKQTGKINRLTWQALLSASMQK
;
A
#
# COMPACT_ATOMS: atom_id res chain seq x y z
N THR A 1 -26.73 -9.45 21.65
CA THR A 1 -26.97 -10.88 21.94
C THR A 1 -27.82 -10.99 23.19
N SER A 2 -28.89 -11.78 23.15
CA SER A 2 -29.80 -11.93 24.29
C SER A 2 -29.06 -12.52 25.48
N SER A 3 -29.00 -11.80 26.61
CA SER A 3 -28.42 -12.24 27.88
C SER A 3 -29.34 -13.20 28.66
N ARG A 4 -30.51 -13.55 28.10
CA ARG A 4 -31.43 -14.50 28.73
C ARG A 4 -30.67 -15.80 29.02
N ASN A 5 -30.64 -16.17 30.29
CA ASN A 5 -30.07 -17.41 30.82
C ASN A 5 -28.54 -17.46 30.99
N LYS A 6 -27.83 -16.33 30.89
CA LYS A 6 -26.41 -16.26 31.30
C LYS A 6 -26.31 -16.11 32.82
N ILE A 7 -25.51 -16.95 33.46
CA ILE A 7 -25.23 -16.87 34.90
C ILE A 7 -23.76 -16.53 35.10
N ARG A 8 -23.48 -15.46 35.83
CA ARG A 8 -22.12 -15.07 36.23
C ARG A 8 -21.93 -15.35 37.71
N TYR A 9 -20.83 -16.00 38.04
CA TYR A 9 -20.46 -16.33 39.40
C TYR A 9 -19.47 -15.28 39.90
N TYR A 10 -19.63 -14.90 41.16
CA TYR A 10 -18.78 -13.91 41.82
C TYR A 10 -18.26 -14.51 43.13
N ARG A 11 -17.06 -14.08 43.54
CA ARG A 11 -16.58 -14.27 44.91
C ARG A 11 -17.18 -13.19 45.80
N GLY A 12 -17.38 -13.52 47.08
CA GLY A 12 -17.93 -12.59 48.07
C GLY A 12 -19.46 -12.65 48.12
N GLU A 13 -20.07 -11.51 48.42
CA GLU A 13 -21.49 -11.36 48.66
C GLU A 13 -22.12 -10.37 47.66
N ILE A 14 -23.18 -10.79 46.97
CA ILE A 14 -23.97 -9.90 46.12
C ILE A 14 -25.05 -9.22 46.96
N ARG A 15 -25.03 -7.90 46.99
CA ARG A 15 -25.98 -7.05 47.72
C ARG A 15 -26.86 -6.27 46.75
N ALA A 16 -28.16 -6.26 47.00
CA ALA A 16 -29.09 -5.31 46.38
C ALA A 16 -29.29 -4.14 47.34
N VAL A 17 -28.94 -2.93 46.90
CA VAL A 17 -29.02 -1.72 47.73
C VAL A 17 -29.63 -0.57 46.93
N ASN A 18 -30.25 0.39 47.62
CA ASN A 18 -30.73 1.61 46.99
C ASN A 18 -29.67 2.70 47.17
N ASN A 19 -29.32 3.40 46.09
CA ASN A 19 -28.43 4.57 46.22
C ASN A 19 -29.17 5.76 46.85
N SER A 20 -28.47 6.86 47.07
CA SER A 20 -29.04 8.10 47.65
C SER A 20 -30.20 8.72 46.85
N ARG A 21 -30.43 8.26 45.61
CA ARG A 21 -31.57 8.68 44.75
C ARG A 21 -32.68 7.62 44.70
N GLY A 22 -32.64 6.62 45.58
CA GLY A 22 -33.61 5.52 45.63
C GLY A 22 -33.49 4.50 44.48
N ALA A 23 -32.46 4.57 43.63
CA ALA A 23 -32.28 3.64 42.53
C ALA A 23 -31.64 2.32 43.00
N ASN A 24 -32.22 1.20 42.59
CA ASN A 24 -31.70 -0.14 42.88
C ASN A 24 -30.32 -0.32 42.23
N ARG A 25 -29.37 -0.84 43.00
CA ARG A 25 -28.00 -1.16 42.59
C ARG A 25 -27.63 -2.55 43.09
N THR A 26 -26.94 -3.29 42.23
CA THR A 26 -26.33 -4.58 42.59
C THR A 26 -24.85 -4.34 42.84
N ILE A 27 -24.37 -4.74 44.01
CA ILE A 27 -22.97 -4.54 44.43
C ILE A 27 -22.39 -5.89 44.80
N ASN A 28 -21.19 -6.18 44.29
CA ASN A 28 -20.40 -7.29 44.83
C ASN A 28 -19.48 -6.80 45.96
N ALA A 29 -19.74 -7.24 47.19
CA ALA A 29 -18.90 -7.01 48.34
C ALA A 29 -17.87 -8.15 48.46
N THR A 30 -16.61 -7.84 48.19
CA THR A 30 -15.51 -8.81 48.20
C THR A 30 -14.22 -8.18 48.73
N ASN A 31 -13.31 -8.99 49.25
CA ASN A 31 -11.94 -8.54 49.54
C ASN A 31 -11.15 -8.30 48.25
N ILE A 32 -10.08 -7.49 48.36
CA ILE A 32 -9.28 -7.07 47.21
C ILE A 32 -8.64 -8.27 46.50
N GLU A 33 -8.07 -9.24 47.20
CA GLU A 33 -7.42 -10.40 46.55
C GLU A 33 -8.41 -11.21 45.71
N SER A 34 -9.64 -11.42 46.21
CA SER A 34 -10.70 -12.10 45.47
C SER A 34 -11.24 -11.27 44.30
N TYR A 35 -11.26 -9.94 44.43
CA TYR A 35 -11.58 -9.04 43.33
C TYR A 35 -10.52 -9.13 42.21
N LEU A 36 -9.23 -9.15 42.58
CA LEU A 36 -8.12 -9.23 41.62
C LEU A 36 -8.16 -10.50 40.77
N ARG A 37 -8.66 -11.63 41.29
CA ARG A 37 -8.83 -12.86 40.49
C ARG A 37 -9.79 -12.68 39.32
N GLY A 38 -10.79 -11.80 39.46
CA GLY A 38 -11.70 -11.43 38.38
C GLY A 38 -11.20 -10.29 37.50
N VAL A 39 -10.14 -9.56 37.90
CA VAL A 39 -9.59 -8.41 37.17
C VAL A 39 -8.32 -8.74 36.39
N VAL A 40 -7.29 -9.26 37.06
CA VAL A 40 -5.96 -9.47 36.45
C VAL A 40 -6.02 -10.27 35.14
N PRO A 41 -6.75 -11.42 35.04
CA PRO A 41 -6.85 -12.15 33.77
C PRO A 41 -7.71 -11.47 32.70
N ARG A 42 -8.39 -10.36 33.03
CA ARG A 42 -9.12 -9.52 32.06
C ARG A 42 -8.30 -8.34 31.56
N GLU A 43 -7.35 -7.87 32.35
CA GLU A 43 -6.47 -6.73 32.03
C GLU A 43 -5.12 -7.15 31.43
N SER A 44 -4.63 -8.35 31.76
CA SER A 44 -3.42 -8.93 31.16
C SER A 44 -3.65 -10.37 30.72
N PRO A 45 -3.22 -10.75 29.51
CA PRO A 45 -3.34 -12.12 29.04
C PRO A 45 -2.58 -13.09 29.95
N ALA A 46 -3.29 -14.01 30.61
CA ALA A 46 -2.69 -14.96 31.54
C ALA A 46 -1.57 -15.82 30.90
N GLY A 47 -1.65 -16.06 29.58
CA GLY A 47 -0.62 -16.77 28.83
C GLY A 47 0.76 -16.13 28.86
N TRP A 48 0.86 -14.82 29.14
CA TRP A 48 2.14 -14.12 29.32
C TRP A 48 3.01 -14.76 30.40
N GLY A 49 2.40 -15.38 31.42
CA GLY A 49 3.14 -16.11 32.45
C GLY A 49 4.07 -17.20 31.90
N LYS A 50 3.76 -17.77 30.72
CA LYS A 50 4.59 -18.81 30.07
C LYS A 50 5.63 -18.24 29.10
N ALA A 51 5.55 -16.95 28.77
CA ALA A 51 6.45 -16.32 27.81
C ALA A 51 7.89 -16.26 28.34
N ALA A 52 8.86 -16.24 27.42
CA ALA A 52 10.29 -16.15 27.72
C ALA A 52 10.76 -17.16 28.79
N GLY A 53 10.34 -18.43 28.65
CA GLY A 53 10.72 -19.49 29.60
C GLY A 53 10.13 -19.30 31.01
N GLY A 54 9.03 -18.56 31.16
CA GLY A 54 8.38 -18.29 32.44
C GLY A 54 8.67 -16.91 33.04
N LEU A 55 9.62 -16.16 32.46
CA LEU A 55 9.96 -14.79 32.91
C LEU A 55 8.78 -13.82 32.79
N GLY A 56 7.83 -14.08 31.88
CA GLY A 56 6.63 -13.26 31.73
C GLY A 56 5.69 -13.27 32.95
N MET A 57 5.91 -14.15 33.94
CA MET A 57 5.24 -14.03 35.25
C MET A 57 5.50 -12.68 35.94
N ASN A 58 6.64 -12.03 35.68
CA ASN A 58 6.91 -10.70 36.23
C ASN A 58 5.94 -9.64 35.72
N ALA A 59 5.47 -9.75 34.47
CA ALA A 59 4.43 -8.87 33.94
C ALA A 59 3.10 -9.06 34.68
N LEU A 60 2.71 -10.32 34.95
CA LEU A 60 1.48 -10.63 35.71
C LEU A 60 1.58 -10.16 37.17
N ARG A 61 2.75 -10.25 37.81
CA ARG A 61 3.00 -9.72 39.16
C ARG A 61 2.89 -8.19 39.18
N ALA A 62 3.49 -7.51 38.20
CA ALA A 62 3.37 -6.06 38.06
C ALA A 62 1.90 -5.64 37.86
N GLN A 63 1.15 -6.33 37.00
CA GLN A 63 -0.28 -6.09 36.80
C GLN A 63 -1.09 -6.30 38.10
N ALA A 64 -0.79 -7.35 38.88
CA ALA A 64 -1.47 -7.61 40.14
C ALA A 64 -1.24 -6.46 41.15
N VAL A 65 0.01 -5.99 41.30
CA VAL A 65 0.36 -4.85 42.16
C VAL A 65 -0.31 -3.56 41.70
N ALA A 66 -0.30 -3.27 40.39
CA ALA A 66 -0.97 -2.10 39.82
C ALA A 66 -2.49 -2.16 40.03
N ALA A 67 -3.13 -3.29 39.74
CA ALA A 67 -4.56 -3.44 39.94
C ALA A 67 -4.97 -3.34 41.42
N ARG A 68 -4.14 -3.86 42.33
CA ARG A 68 -4.32 -3.75 43.78
C ARG A 68 -4.23 -2.29 44.24
N SER A 69 -3.20 -1.59 43.80
CA SER A 69 -2.96 -0.19 44.16
C SER A 69 -4.08 0.71 43.66
N TYR A 70 -4.48 0.54 42.38
CA TYR A 70 -5.64 1.24 41.80
C TYR A 70 -6.91 1.03 42.63
N SER A 71 -7.31 -0.23 42.84
CA SER A 71 -8.54 -0.56 43.57
C SER A 71 -8.54 -0.11 45.05
N ALA A 72 -7.37 -0.07 45.70
CA ALA A 72 -7.23 0.47 47.06
C ALA A 72 -7.47 1.99 47.13
N THR A 73 -7.22 2.72 46.05
CA THR A 73 -7.43 4.18 45.97
C THR A 73 -8.81 4.58 45.45
N GLU A 74 -9.53 3.68 44.78
CA GLU A 74 -10.83 4.01 44.18
C GLU A 74 -11.90 4.28 45.26
N ASN A 75 -12.66 5.35 45.05
CA ASN A 75 -13.83 5.72 45.84
C ASN A 75 -14.90 6.39 44.96
N ARG A 76 -15.27 5.69 43.89
CA ARG A 76 -16.03 6.23 42.76
C ARG A 76 -17.48 6.56 43.11
N TYR A 77 -18.07 5.79 44.03
CA TYR A 77 -19.43 6.01 44.52
C TYR A 77 -19.41 6.12 46.04
N ALA A 78 -19.14 7.33 46.53
CA ALA A 78 -19.05 7.62 47.96
C ALA A 78 -20.25 7.05 48.73
N GLY A 79 -19.95 6.28 49.79
CA GLY A 79 -20.96 5.63 50.64
C GLY A 79 -21.68 4.42 50.02
N LEU A 80 -21.34 4.03 48.78
CA LEU A 80 -22.01 2.94 48.06
C LEU A 80 -21.03 1.87 47.60
N ALA A 81 -20.06 2.22 46.75
CA ALA A 81 -19.12 1.29 46.15
C ALA A 81 -17.79 1.98 45.82
N ARG A 82 -16.69 1.26 46.02
CA ARG A 82 -15.34 1.77 45.74
C ARG A 82 -15.08 1.90 44.24
N THR A 83 -15.44 0.88 43.47
CA THR A 83 -15.15 0.76 42.02
C THR A 83 -16.38 0.26 41.25
N CYS A 84 -16.23 -0.02 39.96
CA CYS A 84 -17.21 -0.57 39.03
C CYS A 84 -16.62 -1.75 38.24
N ASP A 85 -17.47 -2.51 37.56
CA ASP A 85 -17.12 -3.75 36.84
C ASP A 85 -16.92 -3.55 35.32
N SER A 86 -16.60 -2.32 34.90
CA SER A 86 -16.44 -1.95 33.49
C SER A 86 -15.09 -1.26 33.23
N GLN A 87 -14.80 -1.01 31.95
CA GLN A 87 -13.58 -0.30 31.50
C GLN A 87 -13.46 1.13 32.03
N ASN A 88 -14.54 1.70 32.59
CA ASN A 88 -14.46 2.96 33.32
C ASN A 88 -13.53 2.84 34.54
N CYS A 89 -13.50 1.66 35.18
CA CYS A 89 -12.67 1.34 36.34
C CYS A 89 -11.62 0.28 35.94
N GLN A 90 -11.93 -0.98 36.20
CA GLN A 90 -11.20 -2.15 35.74
C GLN A 90 -12.24 -3.19 35.36
N VAL A 91 -11.94 -4.00 34.35
CA VAL A 91 -12.82 -5.06 33.87
C VAL A 91 -12.87 -6.17 34.92
N TYR A 92 -13.97 -6.22 35.67
CA TYR A 92 -14.20 -7.25 36.69
C TYR A 92 -15.13 -8.34 36.16
N GLY A 93 -14.56 -9.49 35.82
CA GLY A 93 -15.29 -10.61 35.20
C GLY A 93 -16.03 -11.52 36.18
N GLY A 94 -15.80 -11.41 37.49
CA GLY A 94 -16.21 -12.46 38.45
C GLY A 94 -15.37 -13.74 38.30
N SER A 95 -15.80 -14.83 38.94
CA SER A 95 -15.03 -16.07 39.03
C SER A 95 -15.32 -17.06 37.90
N ALA A 96 -16.55 -17.11 37.41
CA ALA A 96 -16.97 -18.02 36.35
C ALA A 96 -18.18 -17.52 35.56
N LEU A 97 -18.43 -18.12 34.40
CA LEU A 97 -19.56 -17.84 33.53
C LEU A 97 -20.23 -19.13 33.07
N ARG A 98 -21.55 -19.09 32.97
CA ARG A 98 -22.36 -20.10 32.30
C ARG A 98 -23.18 -19.41 31.22
N GLU A 99 -22.91 -19.73 29.96
CA GLU A 99 -23.49 -19.07 28.78
C GLU A 99 -24.97 -19.43 28.55
N SER A 100 -25.44 -20.57 29.07
CA SER A 100 -26.85 -20.93 29.09
C SER A 100 -27.18 -21.93 30.21
N VAL A 101 -28.46 -22.16 30.49
CA VAL A 101 -28.94 -23.18 31.46
C VAL A 101 -28.42 -24.59 31.20
N ASN A 102 -27.92 -24.89 30.00
CA ASN A 102 -27.40 -26.21 29.64
C ASN A 102 -25.88 -26.21 29.36
N SER A 103 -25.23 -25.04 29.36
CA SER A 103 -23.77 -25.00 29.13
C SER A 103 -23.01 -25.42 30.39
N GLY A 104 -21.77 -25.87 30.21
CA GLY A 104 -20.81 -26.00 31.29
C GLY A 104 -20.49 -24.65 31.95
N ILE A 105 -19.94 -24.71 33.16
CA ILE A 105 -19.36 -23.55 33.85
C ILE A 105 -17.94 -23.34 33.32
N ILE A 106 -17.64 -22.13 32.91
CA ILE A 106 -16.33 -21.70 32.41
C ILE A 106 -15.69 -20.84 33.48
N ALA A 107 -14.55 -21.28 34.04
CA ALA A 107 -13.76 -20.46 34.95
C ALA A 107 -13.21 -19.23 34.20
N LEU A 108 -13.33 -18.06 34.82
CA LEU A 108 -12.79 -16.80 34.29
C LEU A 108 -11.47 -16.41 34.97
N GLU A 109 -11.20 -16.99 36.14
CA GLU A 109 -9.92 -16.93 36.85
C GLU A 109 -8.89 -17.83 36.16
N ASN A 110 -7.61 -17.58 36.39
CA ASN A 110 -6.53 -18.36 35.78
C ASN A 110 -5.42 -18.67 36.79
N PRO A 111 -4.92 -19.92 36.87
CA PRO A 111 -3.86 -20.30 37.81
C PRO A 111 -2.59 -19.43 37.74
N LEU A 112 -2.18 -18.97 36.56
CA LEU A 112 -0.98 -18.13 36.40
C LEU A 112 -1.18 -16.73 36.98
N THR A 113 -2.32 -16.09 36.69
CA THR A 113 -2.64 -14.79 37.30
C THR A 113 -2.89 -14.96 38.79
N ASP A 114 -3.46 -16.09 39.21
CA ASP A 114 -3.73 -16.39 40.61
C ASP A 114 -2.44 -16.55 41.42
N GLN A 115 -1.45 -17.23 40.84
CA GLN A 115 -0.11 -17.33 41.40
C GLN A 115 0.53 -15.94 41.55
N ALA A 116 0.49 -15.10 40.50
CA ALA A 116 1.03 -13.74 40.56
C ALA A 116 0.35 -12.87 41.63
N ILE A 117 -0.98 -13.03 41.82
CA ILE A 117 -1.74 -12.35 42.88
C ILE A 117 -1.25 -12.80 44.26
N ILE A 118 -1.09 -14.11 44.48
CA ILE A 118 -0.63 -14.69 45.76
C ILE A 118 0.80 -14.23 46.09
N GLU A 119 1.71 -14.31 45.14
CA GLU A 119 3.12 -13.93 45.33
C GLU A 119 3.31 -12.43 45.59
N THR A 120 2.31 -11.61 45.26
CA THR A 120 2.31 -10.16 45.50
C THR A 120 1.26 -9.71 46.51
N ALA A 121 0.73 -10.63 47.33
CA ALA A 121 -0.34 -10.33 48.27
C ALA A 121 0.03 -9.15 49.18
N GLY A 122 -0.88 -8.17 49.28
CA GLY A 122 -0.68 -6.96 50.09
C GLY A 122 0.33 -5.93 49.54
N VAL A 123 1.03 -6.22 48.43
CA VAL A 123 1.99 -5.28 47.84
C VAL A 123 1.24 -4.23 47.00
N VAL A 124 1.47 -2.96 47.34
CA VAL A 124 0.92 -1.78 46.65
C VAL A 124 2.02 -0.75 46.35
N ILE A 125 1.83 0.06 45.32
CA ILE A 125 2.67 1.21 45.02
C ILE A 125 2.27 2.35 45.96
N MET A 126 3.26 2.97 46.59
CA MET A 126 3.08 4.04 47.56
C MET A 126 3.55 5.38 46.98
N GLN A 127 2.82 6.44 47.27
CA GLN A 127 3.26 7.82 47.03
C GLN A 127 4.20 8.28 48.16
N PRO A 128 5.03 9.32 47.93
CA PRO A 128 5.90 9.89 48.97
C PRO A 128 5.16 10.34 50.24
N ASN A 129 3.87 10.62 50.15
CA ASN A 129 3.01 11.00 51.28
C ASN A 129 2.51 9.79 52.11
N GLY A 130 3.01 8.58 51.86
CA GLY A 130 2.67 7.38 52.62
C GLY A 130 1.28 6.79 52.31
N LYS A 131 0.61 7.22 51.24
CA LYS A 131 -0.67 6.64 50.78
C LYS A 131 -0.46 5.80 49.52
N PRO A 132 -1.31 4.78 49.26
CA PRO A 132 -1.29 4.06 47.99
C PRO A 132 -1.44 5.00 46.79
N ALA A 133 -0.79 4.66 45.70
CA ALA A 133 -0.84 5.41 44.45
C ALA A 133 -1.97 4.89 43.55
N ARG A 134 -2.63 5.82 42.85
CA ARG A 134 -3.60 5.46 41.81
C ARG A 134 -2.83 5.11 40.53
N THR A 135 -2.61 3.82 40.33
CA THR A 135 -1.78 3.28 39.23
C THR A 135 -2.66 2.91 38.03
N GLU A 136 -2.84 3.86 37.12
CA GLU A 136 -3.46 3.61 35.82
C GLU A 136 -2.51 2.79 34.94
N PHE A 137 -3.08 1.95 34.08
CA PHE A 137 -2.35 1.11 33.13
C PHE A 137 -3.10 1.09 31.79
N THR A 138 -2.38 0.76 30.71
CA THR A 138 -2.91 0.69 29.34
C THR A 138 -2.29 -0.51 28.63
N SER A 139 -2.95 -1.00 27.58
CA SER A 139 -2.42 -2.08 26.76
C SER A 139 -1.18 -1.69 25.94
N SER A 140 -1.06 -0.41 25.59
CA SER A 140 0.04 0.19 24.82
C SER A 140 0.01 1.71 25.02
N ASN A 141 1.15 2.37 25.00
CA ASN A 141 1.29 3.80 25.24
C ASN A 141 2.05 4.54 24.13
N GLY A 142 2.41 3.88 23.02
CA GLY A 142 3.06 4.58 21.91
C GLY A 142 4.56 4.80 22.11
N GLY A 143 5.16 4.19 23.14
CA GLY A 143 6.56 4.32 23.50
C GLY A 143 6.89 5.34 24.59
N ARG A 144 5.88 5.96 25.19
CA ARG A 144 6.02 6.80 26.40
C ARG A 144 4.70 6.88 27.16
N THR A 145 4.75 6.91 28.49
CA THR A 145 3.57 7.23 29.31
C THR A 145 3.17 8.70 29.18
N ALA A 146 1.88 9.01 29.19
CA ALA A 146 1.35 10.37 28.97
C ALA A 146 1.74 11.39 30.07
N GLY A 147 2.23 10.94 31.22
CA GLY A 147 2.55 11.78 32.38
C GLY A 147 1.33 12.14 33.23
N GLY A 148 1.42 13.20 34.03
CA GLY A 148 0.39 13.64 34.97
C GLY A 148 0.89 13.57 36.42
N THR A 149 0.21 12.78 37.27
CA THR A 149 0.66 12.53 38.66
C THR A 149 2.07 11.94 38.70
N PHE A 150 2.38 11.07 37.75
CA PHE A 150 3.73 10.57 37.51
C PHE A 150 4.34 11.33 36.34
N PRO A 151 5.63 11.67 36.39
CA PRO A 151 6.32 12.19 35.22
C PRO A 151 6.21 11.22 34.04
N ALA A 152 6.14 11.77 32.84
CA ALA A 152 6.23 11.00 31.61
C ALA A 152 7.53 10.18 31.59
N GLN A 153 7.44 8.89 31.23
CA GLN A 153 8.57 7.97 31.13
C GLN A 153 8.57 7.27 29.78
N VAL A 154 9.73 7.19 29.14
CA VAL A 154 9.94 6.41 27.92
C VAL A 154 9.63 4.94 28.22
N ASP A 155 8.92 4.28 27.31
CA ASP A 155 8.59 2.87 27.40
C ASP A 155 9.32 2.09 26.29
N PRO A 156 10.58 1.69 26.53
CA PRO A 156 11.33 0.90 25.56
C PRO A 156 10.73 -0.50 25.37
N GLY A 157 9.94 -1.00 26.32
CA GLY A 157 9.31 -2.32 26.23
C GLY A 157 8.17 -2.35 25.21
N ASP A 158 7.35 -1.30 25.18
CA ASP A 158 6.29 -1.16 24.16
C ASP A 158 6.91 -1.00 22.75
N LEU A 159 7.94 -0.16 22.62
CA LEU A 159 8.66 0.08 21.35
C LEU A 159 9.40 -1.15 20.81
N ALA A 160 9.94 -1.99 21.69
CA ALA A 160 10.70 -3.19 21.32
C ALA A 160 9.84 -4.47 21.30
N SER A 161 8.52 -4.34 21.37
CA SER A 161 7.61 -5.49 21.33
C SER A 161 7.75 -6.26 20.01
N GLU A 162 7.88 -7.58 20.08
CA GLU A 162 7.99 -8.47 18.91
C GLU A 162 6.98 -9.64 19.00
N PRO A 163 6.13 -9.86 17.97
CA PRO A 163 5.92 -8.96 16.83
C PRO A 163 5.43 -7.59 17.30
N VAL A 164 5.71 -6.55 16.52
CA VAL A 164 5.30 -5.16 16.85
C VAL A 164 3.85 -5.13 17.31
N ASN A 165 3.62 -4.54 18.48
CA ASN A 165 2.29 -4.41 19.06
C ASN A 165 1.35 -3.75 18.04
N SER A 166 0.31 -4.48 17.62
CA SER A 166 -0.66 -4.00 16.62
C SER A 166 -1.36 -2.69 17.01
N LEU A 167 -1.36 -2.33 18.31
CA LEU A 167 -1.87 -1.06 18.82
C LEU A 167 -0.93 0.13 18.60
N LEU A 168 0.33 -0.12 18.25
CA LEU A 168 1.30 0.89 17.78
C LEU A 168 1.18 1.18 16.28
N VAL A 169 0.41 0.36 15.57
CA VAL A 169 0.42 0.30 14.11
C VAL A 169 -0.99 0.43 13.57
N TRP A 170 -1.47 1.67 13.58
CA TRP A 170 -2.77 2.01 13.06
C TRP A 170 -2.75 3.27 12.21
N THR A 171 -3.71 3.35 11.30
CA THR A 171 -4.07 4.57 10.59
C THR A 171 -5.58 4.62 10.50
N ARG A 172 -6.14 5.83 10.46
CA ARG A 172 -7.56 6.09 10.24
C ARG A 172 -7.72 7.11 9.15
N ILE A 173 -8.63 6.82 8.22
CA ILE A 173 -9.03 7.76 7.18
C ILE A 173 -10.36 8.35 7.65
N ILE A 174 -10.38 9.67 7.82
CA ILE A 174 -11.57 10.43 8.19
C ILE A 174 -11.93 11.29 6.98
N SER A 175 -13.13 11.12 6.44
CA SER A 175 -13.54 11.91 5.27
C SER A 175 -13.86 13.36 5.67
N ALA A 176 -13.71 14.28 4.72
CA ALA A 176 -14.14 15.66 4.91
C ALA A 176 -15.63 15.75 5.29
N GLU A 177 -16.47 14.88 4.72
CA GLU A 177 -17.90 14.78 5.05
C GLU A 177 -18.14 14.41 6.52
N GLN A 178 -17.37 13.47 7.09
CA GLN A 178 -17.48 13.12 8.51
C GLN A 178 -17.15 14.31 9.41
N LEU A 179 -16.09 15.07 9.07
CA LEU A 179 -15.70 16.26 9.83
C LEU A 179 -16.74 17.38 9.69
N MET A 180 -17.21 17.66 8.48
CA MET A 180 -18.22 18.69 8.21
C MET A 180 -19.58 18.34 8.82
N THR A 181 -19.95 17.06 8.89
CA THR A 181 -21.18 16.61 9.57
C THR A 181 -21.07 16.77 11.09
N LYS A 182 -19.90 16.45 11.66
CA LYS A 182 -19.65 16.58 13.10
C LYS A 182 -19.54 18.05 13.53
N TYR A 183 -18.98 18.89 12.67
CA TYR A 183 -18.69 20.30 12.93
C TYR A 183 -19.21 21.19 11.79
N PRO A 184 -20.54 21.28 11.58
CA PRO A 184 -21.11 22.03 10.45
C PRO A 184 -20.74 23.52 10.46
N GLN A 185 -20.41 24.09 11.61
CA GLN A 185 -20.00 25.49 11.76
C GLN A 185 -18.68 25.86 11.05
N ILE A 186 -17.85 24.89 10.66
CA ILE A 186 -16.60 25.19 9.94
C ILE A 186 -16.84 25.57 8.48
N GLY A 187 -18.02 25.26 7.92
CA GLY A 187 -18.27 25.35 6.48
C GLY A 187 -17.52 24.25 5.72
N THR A 188 -16.84 24.61 4.63
CA THR A 188 -16.04 23.65 3.86
C THR A 188 -14.69 23.44 4.55
N LEU A 189 -14.32 22.18 4.82
CA LEU A 189 -13.03 21.84 5.42
C LEU A 189 -11.85 22.33 4.55
N THR A 190 -10.88 23.01 5.16
CA THR A 190 -9.67 23.52 4.49
C THR A 190 -8.39 22.88 5.00
N SER A 191 -8.28 22.56 6.30
CA SER A 191 -7.15 21.82 6.85
C SER A 191 -7.44 21.25 8.24
N VAL A 192 -6.66 20.25 8.64
CA VAL A 192 -6.63 19.72 10.01
C VAL A 192 -5.18 19.74 10.50
N ILE A 193 -4.93 20.34 11.66
CA ILE A 193 -3.60 20.51 12.23
C ILE A 193 -3.59 19.96 13.66
N THR A 194 -2.62 19.10 13.97
CA THR A 194 -2.42 18.57 15.33
C THR A 194 -1.30 19.34 16.04
N THR A 195 -1.44 19.54 17.35
CA THR A 195 -0.39 20.09 18.23
C THR A 195 0.01 19.02 19.24
N HIS A 196 1.31 18.96 19.55
CA HIS A 196 1.90 17.91 20.39
C HIS A 196 2.50 18.44 21.68
N ASP A 197 2.69 17.56 22.67
CA ASP A 197 3.23 17.93 24.00
C ASP A 197 4.74 18.20 24.02
N GLY A 198 5.46 17.86 22.95
CA GLY A 198 6.88 18.19 22.79
C GLY A 198 7.83 17.28 23.58
N LEU A 199 7.36 16.14 24.08
CA LEU A 199 8.12 15.26 24.97
C LEU A 199 8.81 14.09 24.25
N GLY A 200 8.98 14.19 22.92
CA GLY A 200 9.71 13.23 22.09
C GLY A 200 8.89 12.04 21.57
N GLY A 201 9.53 11.25 20.68
CA GLY A 201 8.90 10.15 19.92
C GLY A 201 8.33 10.61 18.56
N ASP A 202 7.50 9.78 17.93
CA ASP A 202 6.83 10.14 16.66
C ASP A 202 6.05 11.45 16.82
N TRP A 203 6.17 12.35 15.84
CA TRP A 203 5.51 13.68 15.80
C TRP A 203 5.79 14.58 17.03
N ASN A 204 6.83 14.26 17.80
CA ASN A 204 7.19 14.95 19.03
C ASN A 204 6.15 14.81 20.18
N GLY A 205 5.41 13.69 20.21
CA GLY A 205 4.66 13.24 21.39
C GLY A 205 3.15 13.15 21.23
N TYR A 206 2.40 13.13 22.34
CA TYR A 206 0.95 12.99 22.33
C TYR A 206 0.28 14.23 21.73
N ALA A 207 -0.78 14.00 20.95
CA ALA A 207 -1.68 15.05 20.47
C ALA A 207 -2.39 15.72 21.67
N THR A 208 -2.14 17.01 21.85
CA THR A 208 -2.76 17.85 22.89
C THR A 208 -4.01 18.53 22.38
N SER A 209 -4.00 18.98 21.12
CA SER A 209 -5.15 19.59 20.46
C SER A 209 -5.15 19.34 18.96
N VAL A 210 -6.34 19.41 18.36
CA VAL A 210 -6.55 19.33 16.91
C VAL A 210 -7.38 20.54 16.48
N ALA A 211 -6.82 21.36 15.61
CA ALA A 211 -7.51 22.48 14.97
C ALA A 211 -8.08 22.03 13.62
N ILE A 212 -9.42 22.05 13.51
CA ILE A 212 -10.18 21.71 12.31
C ILE A 212 -10.60 23.02 11.67
N ASN A 213 -9.92 23.41 10.60
CA ASN A 213 -10.13 24.68 9.91
C ASN A 213 -11.09 24.49 8.75
N GLY A 214 -12.07 25.38 8.62
CA GLY A 214 -12.90 25.48 7.43
C GLY A 214 -13.05 26.92 6.96
N THR A 215 -13.78 27.11 5.87
CA THR A 215 -13.97 28.42 5.22
C THR A 215 -14.69 29.45 6.10
N ALA A 216 -15.49 29.00 7.08
CA ALA A 216 -16.28 29.88 7.94
C ALA A 216 -15.67 30.06 9.34
N SER A 217 -15.06 29.02 9.89
CA SER A 217 -14.50 29.05 11.24
C SER A 217 -13.48 27.93 11.48
N THR A 218 -12.77 28.03 12.60
CA THR A 218 -11.93 26.95 13.14
C THR A 218 -12.56 26.37 14.41
N VAL A 219 -12.58 25.04 14.50
CA VAL A 219 -12.95 24.32 15.73
C VAL A 219 -11.70 23.65 16.28
N THR A 220 -11.31 24.00 17.52
CA THR A 220 -10.20 23.36 18.22
C THR A 220 -10.73 22.45 19.31
N ILE A 221 -10.32 21.18 19.29
CA ILE A 221 -10.69 20.19 20.32
C ILE A 221 -9.45 19.55 20.93
N LYS A 222 -9.58 18.96 22.12
CA LYS A 222 -8.47 18.26 22.77
C LYS A 222 -8.13 16.99 21.98
N GLY A 223 -6.85 16.61 21.95
CA GLY A 223 -6.40 15.42 21.21
C GLY A 223 -7.05 14.12 21.69
N TYR A 224 -7.32 14.00 23.00
CA TYR A 224 -8.08 12.90 23.61
C TYR A 224 -9.57 12.87 23.20
N ASP A 225 -10.18 14.04 23.02
CA ASP A 225 -11.57 14.14 22.58
C ASP A 225 -11.66 13.75 21.10
N PHE A 226 -10.73 14.22 20.26
CA PHE A 226 -10.63 13.81 18.85
C PHE A 226 -10.44 12.30 18.73
N LYS A 227 -9.55 11.71 19.54
CA LYS A 227 -9.38 10.25 19.65
C LYS A 227 -10.71 9.55 19.92
N SER A 228 -11.45 9.99 20.94
CA SER A 228 -12.71 9.36 21.33
C SER A 228 -13.81 9.54 20.28
N ILE A 229 -13.88 10.72 19.65
CA ILE A 229 -14.90 11.05 18.64
C ILE A 229 -14.71 10.23 17.35
N PHE A 230 -13.47 9.99 16.95
CA PHE A 230 -13.14 9.28 15.71
C PHE A 230 -12.61 7.85 15.92
N ASP A 231 -12.83 7.30 17.12
CA ASP A 231 -12.46 5.93 17.49
C ASP A 231 -11.00 5.57 17.18
N LEU A 232 -10.10 6.49 17.54
CA LEU A 232 -8.66 6.28 17.44
C LEU A 232 -8.18 5.43 18.63
N PRO A 233 -7.21 4.51 18.44
CA PRO A 233 -6.67 3.69 19.53
C PRO A 233 -6.05 4.51 20.67
N ALA A 234 -5.31 5.57 20.35
CA ALA A 234 -4.58 6.41 21.31
C ALA A 234 -4.55 7.88 20.86
N PRO A 235 -4.27 8.84 21.76
CA PRO A 235 -3.98 10.23 21.39
C PRO A 235 -2.53 10.43 20.93
N TRP A 236 -1.92 9.39 20.36
CA TRP A 236 -0.57 9.40 19.80
C TRP A 236 -0.70 9.30 18.27
N TYR A 237 -0.96 10.44 17.62
CA TYR A 237 -1.20 10.51 16.18
C TYR A 237 -0.87 11.91 15.64
N GLU A 238 -0.61 11.99 14.35
CA GLU A 238 -0.65 13.21 13.55
C GLU A 238 -1.80 13.13 12.54
N THR A 239 -2.30 14.29 12.13
CA THR A 239 -3.30 14.44 11.07
C THR A 239 -2.66 14.98 9.81
N SER A 240 -2.79 14.25 8.70
CA SER A 240 -2.39 14.73 7.38
C SER A 240 -3.62 14.94 6.51
N SER A 241 -3.79 16.16 5.99
CA SER A 241 -4.89 16.48 5.09
C SER A 241 -4.55 16.02 3.67
N LEU A 242 -5.48 15.28 3.04
CA LEU A 242 -5.36 14.81 1.66
C LEU A 242 -6.44 15.48 0.81
N TYR A 243 -6.02 16.05 -0.31
CA TYR A 243 -6.92 16.73 -1.23
C TYR A 243 -7.10 15.93 -2.52
N GLY A 244 -8.18 16.23 -3.24
CA GLY A 244 -8.35 15.81 -4.62
C GLY A 244 -7.27 16.43 -5.53
N ALA A 245 -7.45 16.29 -6.84
CA ALA A 245 -6.61 17.03 -7.78
C ALA A 245 -6.86 18.55 -7.61
N ALA A 246 -5.79 19.34 -7.66
CA ALA A 246 -5.92 20.80 -7.70
C ALA A 246 -6.72 21.23 -8.94
N PHE A 247 -7.39 22.38 -8.88
CA PHE A 247 -8.26 22.85 -9.97
C PHE A 247 -7.49 23.06 -11.29
N ASP A 248 -6.24 23.48 -11.20
CA ASP A 248 -5.30 23.70 -12.31
C ASP A 248 -4.44 22.46 -12.63
N ALA A 249 -4.69 21.33 -11.98
CA ALA A 249 -3.91 20.12 -12.17
C ALA A 249 -4.11 19.57 -13.60
N GLY A 250 -3.00 19.21 -14.26
CA GLY A 250 -3.03 18.67 -15.61
C GLY A 250 -3.92 17.41 -15.71
N PRO A 251 -4.80 17.32 -16.73
CA PRO A 251 -5.75 16.22 -16.83
C PRO A 251 -5.02 14.90 -17.04
N VAL A 252 -5.42 13.86 -16.31
CA VAL A 252 -4.88 12.49 -16.43
C VAL A 252 -5.99 11.59 -16.97
N GLY A 253 -5.70 10.85 -18.04
CA GLY A 253 -6.65 9.90 -18.63
C GLY A 253 -6.91 8.66 -17.76
N ALA A 254 -7.63 7.70 -18.32
CA ALA A 254 -7.95 6.47 -17.62
C ALA A 254 -6.68 5.72 -17.19
N MET A 255 -6.73 5.13 -16.00
CA MET A 255 -5.64 4.38 -15.40
C MET A 255 -6.03 2.93 -15.18
N LEU A 256 -5.05 2.03 -15.24
CA LEU A 256 -5.19 0.62 -14.88
C LEU A 256 -4.21 0.31 -13.77
N PHE A 257 -4.67 -0.16 -12.62
CA PHE A 257 -3.81 -0.71 -11.57
C PHE A 257 -3.89 -2.23 -11.61
N ILE A 258 -2.76 -2.92 -11.69
CA ILE A 258 -2.68 -4.38 -11.57
C ILE A 258 -1.82 -4.72 -10.35
N GLY A 259 -2.40 -5.45 -9.40
CA GLY A 259 -1.79 -5.75 -8.10
C GLY A 259 -1.84 -7.22 -7.69
N ASP A 260 -0.93 -7.59 -6.79
CA ASP A 260 -0.92 -8.90 -6.11
C ASP A 260 -1.58 -8.83 -4.71
N SER A 261 -1.13 -9.65 -3.76
CA SER A 261 -1.60 -9.67 -2.37
C SER A 261 -1.40 -8.32 -1.66
N VAL A 262 -0.31 -7.60 -1.95
CA VAL A 262 -0.05 -6.28 -1.36
C VAL A 262 -1.05 -5.27 -1.92
N GLY A 263 -1.23 -5.24 -3.24
CA GLY A 263 -2.23 -4.41 -3.91
C GLY A 263 -3.65 -4.72 -3.44
N ALA A 264 -4.03 -6.00 -3.38
CA ALA A 264 -5.35 -6.41 -2.90
C ALA A 264 -5.61 -5.93 -1.46
N SER A 265 -4.58 -5.91 -0.61
CA SER A 265 -4.70 -5.45 0.77
C SER A 265 -4.98 -3.96 0.92
N ILE A 266 -4.63 -3.13 -0.08
CA ILE A 266 -4.81 -1.67 -0.04
C ILE A 266 -6.06 -1.17 -0.77
N ALA A 267 -6.90 -2.03 -1.34
CA ALA A 267 -8.00 -1.62 -2.22
C ALA A 267 -8.92 -0.53 -1.60
N SER A 268 -9.30 -0.67 -0.33
CA SER A 268 -10.13 0.31 0.37
C SER A 268 -9.42 1.64 0.64
N THR A 269 -8.15 1.57 1.08
CA THR A 269 -7.32 2.76 1.31
C THR A 269 -7.03 3.47 -0.02
N PHE A 270 -6.76 2.73 -1.10
CA PHE A 270 -6.54 3.26 -2.45
C PHE A 270 -7.76 4.00 -2.99
N ALA A 271 -8.96 3.42 -2.78
CA ALA A 271 -10.23 4.08 -3.12
C ALA A 271 -10.40 5.42 -2.38
N SER A 272 -9.88 5.52 -1.16
CA SER A 272 -10.02 6.71 -0.31
C SER A 272 -8.94 7.77 -0.56
N VAL A 273 -7.73 7.37 -0.95
CA VAL A 273 -6.54 8.25 -1.01
C VAL A 273 -6.15 8.61 -2.44
N VAL A 274 -6.18 7.64 -3.36
CA VAL A 274 -5.71 7.82 -4.75
C VAL A 274 -6.87 8.23 -5.66
N THR A 275 -7.97 7.48 -5.60
CA THR A 275 -9.10 7.65 -6.53
C THR A 275 -9.70 9.06 -6.55
N PRO A 276 -9.80 9.81 -5.43
CA PRO A 276 -10.33 11.18 -5.47
C PRO A 276 -9.55 12.14 -6.37
N ALA A 277 -8.24 11.92 -6.59
CA ALA A 277 -7.45 12.71 -7.54
C ALA A 277 -7.23 12.02 -8.88
N TYR A 278 -7.52 10.73 -8.97
CA TYR A 278 -7.37 9.91 -10.18
C TYR A 278 -8.65 9.08 -10.38
N PRO A 279 -9.78 9.72 -10.71
CA PRO A 279 -11.10 9.08 -10.63
C PRO A 279 -11.35 8.03 -11.72
N ALA A 280 -10.66 8.13 -12.86
CA ALA A 280 -10.78 7.18 -13.96
C ALA A 280 -9.89 5.94 -13.75
N MET A 281 -10.10 5.18 -12.68
CA MET A 281 -9.26 4.03 -12.30
C MET A 281 -9.95 2.69 -12.56
N ASN A 282 -9.30 1.80 -13.32
CA ASN A 282 -9.61 0.38 -13.37
C ASN A 282 -8.68 -0.38 -12.41
N TYR A 283 -9.22 -0.84 -11.28
CA TYR A 283 -8.43 -1.46 -10.21
C TYR A 283 -8.51 -2.99 -10.26
N GLN A 284 -7.40 -3.65 -10.57
CA GLN A 284 -7.29 -5.10 -10.80
C GLN A 284 -6.24 -5.74 -9.87
N ALA A 285 -6.55 -5.86 -8.58
CA ALA A 285 -5.66 -6.50 -7.61
C ALA A 285 -6.26 -7.79 -7.07
N LEU A 286 -5.48 -8.88 -7.08
CA LEU A 286 -5.85 -10.17 -6.48
C LEU A 286 -4.64 -10.82 -5.83
N THR A 287 -4.86 -11.53 -4.73
CA THR A 287 -3.80 -12.27 -4.03
C THR A 287 -3.11 -13.28 -4.95
N ASN A 288 -1.80 -13.45 -4.77
CA ASN A 288 -0.93 -14.37 -5.53
C ASN A 288 -0.73 -14.06 -7.04
N ARG A 289 -1.28 -12.95 -7.55
CA ARG A 289 -1.09 -12.56 -8.96
C ARG A 289 0.39 -12.35 -9.29
N CYS A 290 0.78 -12.70 -10.51
CA CYS A 290 2.10 -12.48 -11.10
C CYS A 290 2.00 -11.72 -12.43
N LEU A 291 3.13 -11.38 -13.06
CA LEU A 291 3.16 -10.73 -14.37
C LEU A 291 2.68 -11.65 -15.48
N VAL A 292 3.19 -12.89 -15.52
CA VAL A 292 2.91 -13.89 -16.55
C VAL A 292 2.89 -15.29 -15.93
N GLY A 293 1.82 -16.06 -16.15
CA GLY A 293 1.76 -17.47 -15.77
C GLY A 293 0.40 -17.94 -15.24
N PRO A 294 -0.12 -19.09 -15.71
CA PRO A 294 -1.42 -19.61 -15.28
C PRO A 294 -1.43 -20.16 -13.85
N SER A 295 -0.26 -20.38 -13.23
CA SER A 295 -0.12 -20.93 -11.88
C SER A 295 -0.26 -19.91 -10.75
N CYS A 296 -0.39 -18.62 -11.08
CA CYS A 296 -0.32 -17.55 -10.08
C CYS A 296 -1.65 -17.35 -9.35
N VAL A 297 -2.76 -17.26 -10.11
CA VAL A 297 -4.12 -17.29 -9.54
C VAL A 297 -4.93 -18.36 -10.27
N ALA A 298 -5.61 -19.21 -9.51
CA ALA A 298 -6.51 -20.21 -10.09
C ALA A 298 -7.63 -19.51 -10.89
N ALA A 299 -7.94 -20.01 -12.09
CA ALA A 299 -8.91 -19.38 -12.99
C ALA A 299 -10.31 -19.16 -12.36
N ALA A 300 -10.70 -19.99 -11.38
CA ALA A 300 -11.94 -19.85 -10.63
C ALA A 300 -11.99 -18.60 -9.71
N VAL A 301 -10.84 -18.06 -9.33
CA VAL A 301 -10.70 -16.88 -8.45
C VAL A 301 -10.66 -15.59 -9.27
N GLY A 302 -10.06 -15.62 -10.47
CA GLY A 302 -9.98 -14.48 -11.37
C GLY A 302 -8.91 -14.66 -12.45
N SER A 303 -8.60 -13.58 -13.18
CA SER A 303 -7.54 -13.61 -14.20
C SER A 303 -6.19 -13.95 -13.54
N PRO A 304 -5.40 -14.88 -14.13
CA PRO A 304 -4.22 -15.45 -13.49
C PRO A 304 -3.08 -14.45 -13.31
N ASP A 305 -2.90 -13.55 -14.28
CA ASP A 305 -1.71 -12.71 -14.42
C ASP A 305 -2.03 -11.35 -15.05
N ALA A 306 -1.04 -10.46 -15.10
CA ALA A 306 -1.18 -9.16 -15.76
C ALA A 306 -1.41 -9.31 -17.27
N ALA A 307 -0.67 -10.20 -17.93
CA ALA A 307 -0.77 -10.41 -19.38
C ALA A 307 -2.20 -10.74 -19.82
N THR A 308 -2.93 -11.58 -19.08
CA THR A 308 -4.32 -11.94 -19.38
C THR A 308 -5.27 -10.76 -19.21
N ILE A 309 -5.14 -9.98 -18.13
CA ILE A 309 -5.95 -8.76 -17.93
C ILE A 309 -5.74 -7.80 -19.10
N ILE A 310 -4.47 -7.49 -19.39
CA ILE A 310 -4.10 -6.55 -20.45
C ILE A 310 -4.66 -7.06 -21.78
N ASN A 311 -4.56 -8.37 -22.04
CA ASN A 311 -5.03 -8.96 -23.28
C ASN A 311 -6.55 -8.97 -23.46
N ALA A 312 -7.31 -8.97 -22.37
CA ALA A 312 -8.76 -8.91 -22.40
C ALA A 312 -9.34 -7.50 -22.63
N LEU A 313 -8.52 -6.45 -22.50
CA LEU A 313 -9.00 -5.07 -22.70
C LEU A 313 -9.48 -4.85 -24.13
N THR A 314 -10.60 -4.15 -24.26
CA THR A 314 -11.11 -3.62 -25.54
C THR A 314 -10.50 -2.23 -25.84
N PRO A 315 -10.48 -1.76 -27.10
CA PRO A 315 -9.92 -0.46 -27.46
C PRO A 315 -10.46 0.73 -26.67
N GLU A 316 -11.71 0.67 -26.24
CA GLU A 316 -12.38 1.68 -25.41
C GLU A 316 -11.91 1.64 -23.96
N GLN A 317 -11.33 0.51 -23.51
CA GLN A 317 -10.83 0.29 -22.15
C GLN A 317 -9.31 0.50 -22.02
N TYR A 318 -8.57 0.77 -23.10
CA TYR A 318 -7.11 0.92 -22.93
C TYR A 318 -6.78 2.19 -22.15
N PRO A 319 -6.02 2.07 -21.05
CA PRO A 319 -5.69 3.18 -20.18
C PRO A 319 -4.62 4.08 -20.82
N SER A 320 -4.56 5.34 -20.38
CA SER A 320 -3.42 6.22 -20.63
C SER A 320 -2.23 5.84 -19.75
N VAL A 321 -2.48 5.39 -18.51
CA VAL A 321 -1.44 4.99 -17.54
C VAL A 321 -1.72 3.60 -16.99
N ALA A 322 -0.73 2.72 -16.94
CA ALA A 322 -0.83 1.44 -16.24
C ALA A 322 0.13 1.39 -15.06
N ILE A 323 -0.35 1.10 -13.87
CA ILE A 323 0.43 0.90 -12.65
C ILE A 323 0.50 -0.60 -12.38
N ILE A 324 1.71 -1.14 -12.30
CA ILE A 324 1.98 -2.55 -12.11
C ILE A 324 2.68 -2.75 -10.76
N GLN A 325 1.94 -3.27 -9.80
CA GLN A 325 2.41 -3.69 -8.49
C GLN A 325 2.43 -5.22 -8.47
N LEU A 326 3.45 -5.82 -9.06
CA LEU A 326 3.62 -7.27 -9.17
C LEU A 326 5.09 -7.62 -9.07
N GLY A 327 5.38 -8.87 -8.72
CA GLY A 327 6.75 -9.39 -8.62
C GLY A 327 7.00 -10.26 -7.39
N TYR A 328 6.19 -10.15 -6.33
CA TYR A 328 6.39 -10.97 -5.12
C TYR A 328 6.15 -12.46 -5.38
N ASN A 329 5.30 -12.80 -6.35
CA ASN A 329 4.91 -14.17 -6.69
C ASN A 329 5.66 -14.73 -7.91
N ASP A 330 6.44 -13.89 -8.60
CA ASP A 330 7.18 -14.23 -9.81
C ASP A 330 8.52 -14.91 -9.46
N ASP A 331 9.12 -15.59 -10.45
CA ASP A 331 10.48 -16.13 -10.34
C ASP A 331 11.49 -15.05 -10.74
N PRO A 332 12.40 -14.61 -9.84
CA PRO A 332 13.40 -13.61 -10.18
C PRO A 332 14.29 -13.97 -11.38
N ASN A 333 14.46 -15.26 -11.70
CA ASN A 333 15.28 -15.69 -12.83
C ASN A 333 14.60 -15.53 -14.21
N THR A 334 13.26 -15.54 -14.25
CA THR A 334 12.49 -15.33 -15.49
C THR A 334 11.91 -13.94 -15.60
N PHE A 335 11.98 -13.16 -14.53
CA PHE A 335 11.28 -11.88 -14.37
C PHE A 335 11.53 -10.87 -15.49
N GLN A 336 12.74 -10.82 -16.06
CA GLN A 336 13.04 -9.96 -17.23
C GLN A 336 12.11 -10.27 -18.41
N SER A 337 11.94 -11.54 -18.75
CA SER A 337 11.06 -11.95 -19.85
C SER A 337 9.60 -11.57 -19.56
N ASP A 338 9.18 -11.68 -18.30
CA ASP A 338 7.81 -11.40 -17.89
C ASP A 338 7.52 -9.89 -17.93
N VAL A 339 8.46 -9.06 -17.48
CA VAL A 339 8.41 -7.59 -17.58
C VAL A 339 8.36 -7.16 -19.04
N ASP A 340 9.24 -7.68 -19.91
CA ASP A 340 9.25 -7.36 -21.34
C ASP A 340 7.90 -7.68 -21.99
N GLN A 341 7.30 -8.83 -21.65
CA GLN A 341 6.01 -9.24 -22.19
C GLN A 341 4.89 -8.27 -21.77
N VAL A 342 4.85 -7.87 -20.50
CA VAL A 342 3.85 -6.93 -19.98
C VAL A 342 4.03 -5.53 -20.59
N VAL A 343 5.26 -5.02 -20.66
CA VAL A 343 5.57 -3.73 -21.26
C VAL A 343 5.18 -3.69 -22.72
N ASN A 344 5.50 -4.74 -23.49
CA ASN A 344 5.11 -4.85 -24.89
C ASN A 344 3.59 -4.93 -25.07
N ALA A 345 2.89 -5.68 -24.21
CA ALA A 345 1.43 -5.80 -24.27
C ALA A 345 0.72 -4.47 -23.97
N LEU A 346 1.21 -3.68 -23.02
CA LEU A 346 0.69 -2.35 -22.70
C LEU A 346 1.02 -1.34 -23.81
N SER A 347 2.26 -1.33 -24.29
CA SER A 347 2.70 -0.44 -25.35
C SER A 347 1.91 -0.68 -26.64
N ALA A 348 1.63 -1.94 -26.99
CA ALA A 348 0.77 -2.34 -28.11
C ALA A 348 -0.66 -1.76 -28.05
N ARG A 349 -1.12 -1.40 -26.85
CA ARG A 349 -2.46 -0.80 -26.60
C ARG A 349 -2.41 0.71 -26.50
N GLY A 350 -1.26 1.32 -26.77
CA GLY A 350 -1.07 2.77 -26.72
C GLY A 350 -1.06 3.33 -25.31
N VAL A 351 -0.74 2.50 -24.31
CA VAL A 351 -0.53 2.97 -22.93
C VAL A 351 0.69 3.89 -22.92
N GLN A 352 0.48 5.14 -22.52
CA GLN A 352 1.47 6.21 -22.64
C GLN A 352 2.52 6.15 -21.55
N ARG A 353 2.12 5.69 -20.36
CA ARG A 353 3.01 5.57 -19.20
C ARG A 353 2.73 4.26 -18.48
N ILE A 354 3.78 3.48 -18.26
CA ILE A 354 3.76 2.25 -17.48
C ILE A 354 4.56 2.53 -16.22
N VAL A 355 3.95 2.36 -15.05
CA VAL A 355 4.55 2.66 -13.76
C VAL A 355 4.71 1.34 -13.02
N PHE A 356 5.95 0.87 -12.90
CA PHE A 356 6.24 -0.25 -12.01
C PHE A 356 6.48 0.25 -10.59
N ILE A 357 6.08 -0.54 -9.61
CA ILE A 357 6.44 -0.34 -8.21
C ILE A 357 7.35 -1.50 -7.81
N ASN A 358 8.57 -1.20 -7.35
CA ASN A 358 9.52 -2.24 -6.98
C ASN A 358 9.17 -2.90 -5.64
N LEU A 359 9.90 -3.96 -5.30
CA LEU A 359 9.58 -4.86 -4.19
C LEU A 359 10.45 -4.55 -2.98
N SER A 360 9.87 -4.51 -1.78
CA SER A 360 10.67 -4.54 -0.55
C SER A 360 11.47 -5.85 -0.47
N THR A 361 12.77 -5.75 -0.20
CA THR A 361 13.70 -6.89 -0.11
C THR A 361 13.82 -7.47 1.31
N ARG A 362 12.86 -7.16 2.19
CA ARG A 362 12.83 -7.64 3.59
C ARG A 362 12.86 -9.16 3.66
N ARG A 363 12.09 -9.81 2.78
CA ARG A 363 12.08 -11.26 2.66
C ARG A 363 13.34 -11.73 1.94
N THR A 364 14.13 -12.57 2.61
CA THR A 364 15.38 -13.12 2.06
C THR A 364 15.22 -14.48 1.38
N SER A 365 14.06 -15.14 1.52
CA SER A 365 13.80 -16.46 0.91
C SER A 365 13.64 -16.43 -0.62
N ARG A 366 13.48 -15.25 -1.23
CA ARG A 366 13.53 -15.04 -2.68
C ARG A 366 14.39 -13.83 -3.01
N ASN A 367 15.06 -13.86 -4.15
CA ASN A 367 15.97 -12.79 -4.57
C ASN A 367 15.21 -11.62 -5.21
N TYR A 368 14.47 -10.84 -4.40
CA TYR A 368 13.76 -9.66 -4.88
C TYR A 368 14.70 -8.52 -5.32
N ALA A 369 15.97 -8.53 -4.89
CA ALA A 369 16.98 -7.62 -5.43
C ALA A 369 17.20 -7.82 -6.93
N LEU A 370 17.22 -9.08 -7.41
CA LEU A 370 17.29 -9.38 -8.84
C LEU A 370 16.05 -8.87 -9.59
N SER A 371 14.85 -9.09 -9.04
CA SER A 371 13.61 -8.55 -9.60
C SER A 371 13.62 -7.02 -9.67
N ASN A 372 14.10 -6.35 -8.61
CA ASN A 372 14.21 -4.89 -8.58
C ASN A 372 15.23 -4.36 -9.60
N ALA A 373 16.35 -5.07 -9.82
CA ALA A 373 17.32 -4.71 -10.85
C ALA A 373 16.70 -4.78 -12.25
N VAL A 374 15.86 -5.78 -12.52
CA VAL A 374 15.07 -5.89 -13.76
C VAL A 374 14.10 -4.71 -13.92
N LEU A 375 13.38 -4.31 -12.87
CA LEU A 375 12.46 -3.16 -12.94
C LEU A 375 13.20 -1.84 -13.13
N ALA A 376 14.35 -1.67 -12.46
CA ALA A 376 15.23 -0.53 -12.64
C ALA A 376 15.71 -0.46 -14.09
N ASN A 377 16.13 -1.60 -14.65
CA ASN A 377 16.47 -1.68 -16.05
C ASN A 377 15.31 -1.26 -16.96
N ALA A 378 14.12 -1.82 -16.74
CA ALA A 378 12.98 -1.52 -17.59
C ALA A 378 12.68 -0.01 -17.65
N SER A 379 12.90 0.73 -16.56
CA SER A 379 12.76 2.20 -16.54
C SER A 379 13.79 2.96 -17.37
N VAL A 380 14.93 2.34 -17.67
CA VAL A 380 16.00 2.88 -18.54
C VAL A 380 15.78 2.44 -19.99
N SER A 381 15.52 1.14 -20.23
CA SER A 381 15.38 0.59 -21.59
C SER A 381 14.09 1.01 -22.29
N TYR A 382 13.03 1.29 -21.53
CA TYR A 382 11.71 1.69 -22.07
C TYR A 382 11.37 3.13 -21.65
N PRO A 383 11.35 4.12 -22.57
CA PRO A 383 11.17 5.53 -22.20
C PRO A 383 9.74 5.88 -21.73
N ASN A 384 8.77 5.00 -21.97
CA ASN A 384 7.42 5.10 -21.42
C ASN A 384 7.26 4.37 -20.08
N VAL A 385 8.33 3.81 -19.50
CA VAL A 385 8.31 3.18 -18.19
C VAL A 385 8.82 4.15 -17.12
N SER A 386 8.23 4.12 -15.93
CA SER A 386 8.72 4.79 -14.74
C SER A 386 8.74 3.78 -13.59
N LEU A 387 9.72 3.92 -12.69
CA LEU A 387 9.85 3.07 -11.51
C LEU A 387 9.60 3.88 -10.25
N LEU A 388 8.71 3.38 -9.40
CA LEU A 388 8.52 3.87 -8.04
C LEU A 388 9.28 2.96 -7.07
N ASP A 389 10.18 3.55 -6.28
CA ASP A 389 11.07 2.83 -5.37
C ASP A 389 10.45 2.64 -3.97
N TRP A 390 9.52 1.67 -3.89
CA TRP A 390 8.95 1.25 -2.61
C TRP A 390 9.99 0.56 -1.71
N ASN A 391 10.97 -0.13 -2.28
CA ASN A 391 12.04 -0.77 -1.52
C ASN A 391 12.77 0.25 -0.65
N ALA A 392 13.27 1.33 -1.25
CA ALA A 392 13.92 2.41 -0.52
C ALA A 392 12.96 3.08 0.48
N ALA A 393 11.75 3.42 0.03
CA ALA A 393 10.74 4.08 0.88
C ALA A 393 10.33 3.27 2.12
N SER A 394 10.50 1.94 2.08
CA SER A 394 10.11 1.03 3.15
C SER A 394 11.28 0.34 3.85
N SER A 395 12.52 0.82 3.67
CA SER A 395 13.75 0.11 4.08
C SER A 395 14.28 0.42 5.49
N ALA A 396 14.00 1.59 6.07
CA ALA A 396 14.59 1.94 7.36
C ALA A 396 14.03 1.05 8.49
N PRO A 397 14.79 0.88 9.59
CA PRO A 397 14.40 -0.01 10.68
C PRO A 397 13.01 0.29 11.28
N SER A 398 12.65 1.57 11.38
CA SER A 398 11.34 1.99 11.90
C SER A 398 10.17 1.58 11.00
N GLN A 399 10.41 1.28 9.71
CA GLN A 399 9.38 0.77 8.81
C GLN A 399 9.12 -0.73 8.95
N ASN A 400 9.83 -1.47 9.83
CA ASN A 400 9.47 -2.85 10.15
C ASN A 400 7.99 -2.96 10.55
N ARG A 401 7.47 -1.96 11.29
CA ARG A 401 6.07 -1.87 11.71
C ARG A 401 5.07 -1.79 10.56
N TRP A 402 5.50 -1.46 9.34
CA TRP A 402 4.62 -1.42 8.18
C TRP A 402 4.29 -2.81 7.66
N PHE A 403 5.01 -3.83 8.08
CA PHE A 403 4.83 -5.19 7.60
C PHE A 403 4.45 -6.13 8.74
N SER A 404 3.45 -6.98 8.50
CA SER A 404 3.02 -8.03 9.45
C SER A 404 3.90 -9.27 9.36
N ASP A 405 4.58 -9.44 8.23
CA ASP A 405 5.65 -10.40 7.98
C ASP A 405 6.66 -9.75 7.02
N ASP A 406 7.48 -10.50 6.30
CA ASP A 406 8.48 -9.88 5.41
C ASP A 406 7.92 -9.34 4.07
N VAL A 407 6.60 -9.41 3.83
CA VAL A 407 5.93 -8.99 2.57
C VAL A 407 4.61 -8.26 2.82
N HIS A 408 3.73 -8.80 3.64
CA HIS A 408 2.37 -8.32 3.84
C HIS A 408 2.31 -7.10 4.74
N LEU A 409 1.42 -6.17 4.39
CA LEU A 409 1.32 -4.88 5.05
C LEU A 409 0.36 -4.92 6.26
N THR A 410 0.78 -4.29 7.35
CA THR A 410 -0.08 -3.89 8.47
C THR A 410 -1.05 -2.79 8.05
N SER A 411 -1.96 -2.37 8.93
CA SER A 411 -2.88 -1.28 8.62
C SER A 411 -2.16 0.06 8.33
N THR A 412 -1.08 0.34 9.07
CA THR A 412 -0.18 1.47 8.78
C THR A 412 0.53 1.27 7.46
N GLY A 413 1.14 0.10 7.22
CA GLY A 413 1.85 -0.15 5.97
C GLY A 413 0.98 0.01 4.73
N ARG A 414 -0.30 -0.41 4.79
CA ARG A 414 -1.27 -0.20 3.70
C ARG A 414 -1.51 1.27 3.42
N SER A 415 -1.57 2.08 4.47
CA SER A 415 -1.79 3.53 4.36
C SER A 415 -0.55 4.23 3.82
N GLU A 416 0.63 3.91 4.35
CA GLU A 416 1.92 4.43 3.89
C GLU A 416 2.22 4.04 2.45
N PHE A 417 1.94 2.79 2.07
CA PHE A 417 2.09 2.34 0.68
C PHE A 417 1.15 3.08 -0.28
N THR A 418 -0.09 3.30 0.14
CA THR A 418 -1.06 4.05 -0.67
C THR A 418 -0.68 5.53 -0.79
N LEU A 419 -0.21 6.15 0.30
CA LEU A 419 0.30 7.52 0.31
C LEU A 419 1.54 7.66 -0.57
N PHE A 420 2.46 6.68 -0.50
CA PHE A 420 3.60 6.61 -1.40
C PHE A 420 3.15 6.62 -2.86
N ILE A 421 2.23 5.74 -3.26
CA ILE A 421 1.68 5.73 -4.63
C ILE A 421 1.07 7.09 -4.96
N ARG A 422 0.22 7.65 -4.09
CA ARG A 422 -0.43 8.94 -4.32
C ARG A 422 0.57 10.07 -4.57
N ASN A 423 1.57 10.20 -3.70
CA ASN A 423 2.59 11.24 -3.77
C ASN A 423 3.44 11.09 -5.04
N GLN A 424 3.77 9.86 -5.41
CA GLN A 424 4.52 9.59 -6.65
C GLN A 424 3.70 9.93 -7.90
N LEU A 425 2.41 9.59 -7.94
CA LEU A 425 1.53 9.96 -9.04
C LEU A 425 1.36 11.49 -9.13
N ASP A 426 1.22 12.19 -8.00
CA ASP A 426 1.12 13.64 -7.99
C ASP A 426 2.42 14.29 -8.49
N ALA A 427 3.59 13.74 -8.12
CA ALA A 427 4.89 14.18 -8.65
C ALA A 427 4.99 13.97 -10.17
N LEU A 428 4.59 12.80 -10.68
CA LEU A 428 4.55 12.52 -12.11
C LEU A 428 3.57 13.45 -12.85
N ARG A 429 2.44 13.81 -12.21
CA ARG A 429 1.47 14.78 -12.76
C ARG A 429 2.07 16.17 -12.82
N GLY A 430 2.71 16.64 -11.74
CA GLY A 430 3.36 17.95 -11.69
C GLY A 430 4.49 18.11 -12.72
N GLN A 431 5.17 17.02 -13.06
CA GLN A 431 6.16 16.95 -14.14
C GLN A 431 5.55 16.75 -15.53
N SER A 432 4.22 16.75 -15.64
CA SER A 432 3.45 16.48 -16.87
C SER A 432 3.65 15.09 -17.49
N ILE A 433 4.33 14.16 -16.82
CA ILE A 433 4.69 12.82 -17.34
C ILE A 433 3.45 11.94 -17.58
N ILE A 434 2.42 12.08 -16.74
CA ILE A 434 1.16 11.32 -16.83
C ILE A 434 -0.03 12.15 -17.34
N THR A 435 0.21 13.39 -17.77
CA THR A 435 -0.86 14.29 -18.24
C THR A 435 -1.19 14.07 -19.71
N ASN A 436 -2.47 14.26 -20.07
CA ASN A 436 -2.93 14.17 -21.45
C ASN A 436 -2.25 15.29 -22.29
N GLY A 437 -1.59 14.92 -23.39
CA GLY A 437 -1.04 15.87 -24.36
C GLY A 437 0.45 16.21 -24.23
N VAL A 438 1.13 15.82 -23.15
CA VAL A 438 2.60 15.95 -23.02
C VAL A 438 3.29 14.59 -23.16
N ALA A 439 2.55 13.56 -23.61
CA ALA A 439 3.06 12.22 -23.84
C ALA A 439 4.49 12.29 -24.40
N THR A 440 5.46 11.81 -23.61
CA THR A 440 6.65 11.16 -24.14
C THR A 440 6.13 10.20 -25.20
N VAL A 441 6.13 10.67 -26.43
CA VAL A 441 5.62 9.97 -27.59
C VAL A 441 6.32 8.62 -27.55
N LEU A 442 5.55 7.53 -27.34
CA LEU A 442 6.06 6.16 -27.42
C LEU A 442 7.02 6.11 -28.61
N PRO A 443 8.30 5.84 -28.39
CA PRO A 443 9.31 6.13 -29.39
C PRO A 443 9.07 5.21 -30.58
N LEU A 444 9.12 5.79 -31.77
CA LEU A 444 8.64 5.12 -32.97
C LEU A 444 9.54 3.93 -33.32
N GLY A 445 9.06 2.70 -33.05
CA GLY A 445 9.75 1.47 -33.48
C GLY A 445 10.97 1.09 -32.65
N VAL A 446 11.03 1.57 -31.41
CA VAL A 446 12.04 1.23 -30.39
C VAL A 446 11.36 1.07 -29.02
N PRO A 447 12.00 0.41 -28.04
CA PRO A 447 13.20 -0.42 -28.23
C PRO A 447 12.89 -1.67 -29.07
N MET A 448 13.90 -2.21 -29.77
CA MET A 448 13.74 -3.42 -30.59
C MET A 448 14.15 -4.66 -29.81
N ALA A 449 13.25 -5.63 -29.69
CA ALA A 449 13.43 -6.85 -28.91
C ALA A 449 13.23 -8.13 -29.73
N LYS A 450 13.60 -9.27 -29.15
CA LYS A 450 13.52 -10.58 -29.82
C LYS A 450 12.13 -10.84 -30.41
N GLY A 451 12.09 -11.19 -31.69
CA GLY A 451 10.86 -11.48 -32.43
C GLY A 451 10.28 -10.29 -33.20
N ASP A 452 10.80 -9.08 -32.99
CA ASP A 452 10.51 -7.93 -33.85
C ASP A 452 11.04 -8.12 -35.26
N ARG A 453 10.37 -7.49 -36.23
CA ARG A 453 10.74 -7.55 -37.64
C ARG A 453 10.56 -6.22 -38.34
N GLY A 454 11.35 -5.96 -39.36
CA GLY A 454 11.16 -4.82 -40.26
C GLY A 454 12.43 -4.13 -40.67
N ASN A 455 12.27 -2.98 -41.35
CA ASN A 455 13.41 -2.20 -41.85
C ASN A 455 14.23 -1.55 -40.73
N ASN A 456 13.61 -1.23 -39.58
CA ASN A 456 14.31 -0.81 -38.37
C ASN A 456 15.28 -1.90 -37.88
N VAL A 457 14.83 -3.17 -37.85
CA VAL A 457 15.69 -4.30 -37.50
C VAL A 457 16.80 -4.51 -38.55
N LYS A 458 16.53 -4.31 -39.85
CA LYS A 458 17.59 -4.34 -40.88
C LYS A 458 18.65 -3.27 -40.65
N ALA A 459 18.24 -2.05 -40.28
CA ALA A 459 19.16 -0.97 -39.96
C ALA A 459 20.04 -1.35 -38.76
N LEU A 460 19.44 -1.88 -37.69
CA LEU A 460 20.15 -2.41 -36.53
C LEU A 460 21.18 -3.50 -36.91
N GLN A 461 20.76 -4.52 -37.66
CA GLN A 461 21.64 -5.61 -38.10
C GLN A 461 22.80 -5.11 -38.97
N THR A 462 22.54 -4.10 -39.82
CA THR A 462 23.57 -3.47 -40.65
C THR A 462 24.60 -2.73 -39.79
N SER A 463 24.14 -1.91 -38.85
CA SER A 463 25.03 -1.18 -37.94
C SER A 463 25.79 -2.10 -37.01
N LEU A 464 25.20 -3.20 -36.50
CA LEU A 464 25.92 -4.20 -35.69
C LEU A 464 27.04 -4.87 -36.49
N ASN A 465 26.75 -5.30 -37.72
CA ASN A 465 27.78 -5.88 -38.59
C ASN A 465 28.94 -4.91 -38.86
N ALA A 466 28.64 -3.62 -39.02
CA ALA A 466 29.63 -2.57 -39.22
C ALA A 466 30.43 -2.27 -37.94
N TYR A 467 29.75 -2.08 -36.81
CA TYR A 467 30.34 -1.78 -35.49
C TYR A 467 31.36 -2.85 -35.08
N PHE A 468 30.99 -4.12 -35.19
CA PHE A 468 31.88 -5.25 -34.84
C PHE A 468 32.90 -5.61 -35.93
N LYS A 469 32.90 -4.89 -37.07
CA LYS A 469 33.79 -5.16 -38.23
C LYS A 469 33.80 -6.64 -38.63
N LEU A 470 32.62 -7.28 -38.62
CA LEU A 470 32.51 -8.73 -38.82
C LEU A 470 32.92 -9.10 -40.25
N LYS A 471 33.90 -10.02 -40.36
CA LYS A 471 34.32 -10.64 -41.63
C LYS A 471 33.14 -11.36 -42.29
N LYS A 472 33.11 -11.45 -43.63
CA LYS A 472 31.97 -11.95 -44.42
C LYS A 472 31.33 -13.26 -43.89
N LYS A 473 32.14 -14.23 -43.45
CA LYS A 473 31.68 -15.52 -42.89
C LYS A 473 31.08 -15.44 -41.47
N LYS A 474 31.33 -14.36 -40.73
CA LYS A 474 30.86 -14.13 -39.34
C LYS A 474 29.75 -13.07 -39.23
N ARG A 475 29.34 -12.47 -40.34
CA ARG A 475 28.25 -11.47 -40.34
C ARG A 475 26.94 -12.16 -39.99
N ILE A 476 26.12 -11.48 -39.19
CA ILE A 476 24.71 -11.87 -39.03
C ILE A 476 23.94 -11.50 -40.31
N ALA A 477 22.89 -12.25 -40.62
CA ALA A 477 22.01 -11.93 -41.74
C ALA A 477 21.33 -10.58 -41.52
N VAL A 478 21.17 -9.80 -42.59
CA VAL A 478 20.38 -8.56 -42.61
C VAL A 478 18.99 -8.87 -43.17
N ASP A 479 18.28 -9.76 -42.48
CA ASP A 479 16.97 -10.28 -42.87
C ASP A 479 15.80 -9.45 -42.31
N GLY A 480 16.09 -8.54 -41.36
CA GLY A 480 15.09 -7.76 -40.66
C GLY A 480 14.32 -8.55 -39.63
N VAL A 481 14.89 -9.63 -39.09
CA VAL A 481 14.31 -10.42 -38.00
C VAL A 481 15.22 -10.33 -36.77
N MET A 482 14.67 -9.86 -35.64
CA MET A 482 15.41 -9.75 -34.38
C MET A 482 15.53 -11.14 -33.74
N GLY A 483 16.39 -11.98 -34.33
CA GLY A 483 16.64 -13.36 -33.95
C GLY A 483 17.79 -13.51 -32.96
N LYS A 484 18.09 -14.76 -32.58
CA LYS A 484 19.14 -15.10 -31.60
C LYS A 484 20.50 -14.47 -31.93
N GLY A 485 20.90 -14.46 -33.20
CA GLY A 485 22.17 -13.89 -33.63
C GLY A 485 22.24 -12.37 -33.50
N THR A 486 21.13 -11.66 -33.76
CA THR A 486 21.07 -10.21 -33.58
C THR A 486 21.09 -9.86 -32.09
N VAL A 487 20.27 -10.54 -31.28
CA VAL A 487 20.26 -10.38 -29.81
C VAL A 487 21.66 -10.62 -29.24
N ALA A 488 22.35 -11.70 -29.64
CA ALA A 488 23.70 -11.99 -29.15
C ALA A 488 24.74 -10.89 -29.46
N LEU A 489 24.62 -10.21 -30.61
CA LEU A 489 25.49 -9.07 -30.92
C LEU A 489 25.12 -7.81 -30.14
N VAL A 490 23.83 -7.59 -29.88
CA VAL A 490 23.37 -6.49 -29.01
C VAL A 490 23.88 -6.71 -27.58
N THR A 491 23.66 -7.90 -27.01
CA THR A 491 24.21 -8.35 -25.72
C THR A 491 25.72 -8.15 -25.64
N ARG A 492 26.44 -8.49 -26.71
CA ARG A 492 27.90 -8.28 -26.78
C ARG A 492 28.27 -6.80 -26.82
N LEU A 493 27.51 -5.97 -27.52
CA LEU A 493 27.76 -4.53 -27.61
C LEU A 493 27.56 -3.90 -26.24
N GLU A 494 26.47 -4.25 -25.58
CA GLU A 494 26.16 -3.84 -24.22
C GLU A 494 27.29 -4.22 -23.27
N THR A 495 27.74 -5.48 -23.32
CA THR A 495 28.85 -5.97 -22.49
C THR A 495 30.12 -5.17 -22.73
N ASN A 496 30.49 -4.94 -23.99
CA ASN A 496 31.69 -4.20 -24.36
C ASN A 496 31.63 -2.72 -23.95
N ALA A 497 30.44 -2.14 -23.94
CA ALA A 497 30.21 -0.74 -23.64
C ALA A 497 29.84 -0.50 -22.17
N ALA A 498 29.93 -1.52 -21.32
CA ALA A 498 29.49 -1.50 -19.93
C ALA A 498 28.05 -0.96 -19.76
N LEU A 499 27.21 -1.22 -20.76
CA LEU A 499 25.77 -1.01 -20.66
C LEU A 499 25.14 -2.22 -19.96
N LEU A 500 23.86 -2.08 -19.61
CA LEU A 500 23.14 -3.24 -19.17
C LEU A 500 22.99 -4.26 -20.30
N VAL A 501 23.30 -5.51 -19.98
CA VAL A 501 23.29 -6.64 -20.89
C VAL A 501 21.92 -7.31 -20.88
N ASP A 502 20.97 -6.76 -21.62
CA ASP A 502 19.59 -7.28 -21.75
C ASP A 502 19.26 -7.78 -23.18
N GLY A 503 20.12 -7.49 -24.17
CA GLY A 503 19.91 -7.90 -25.55
C GLY A 503 18.82 -7.12 -26.27
N ILE A 504 18.39 -5.98 -25.73
CA ILE A 504 17.37 -5.10 -26.26
C ILE A 504 18.04 -3.89 -26.92
N ALA A 505 17.70 -3.63 -28.18
CA ALA A 505 18.22 -2.44 -28.86
C ALA A 505 17.36 -1.22 -28.54
N ASP A 506 17.69 -0.57 -27.42
CA ASP A 506 17.09 0.67 -26.92
C ASP A 506 17.72 1.94 -27.52
N GLU A 507 17.35 3.13 -27.02
CA GLU A 507 17.90 4.39 -27.52
C GLU A 507 19.41 4.53 -27.28
N VAL A 508 19.94 3.93 -26.21
CA VAL A 508 21.38 3.98 -25.88
C VAL A 508 22.17 3.11 -26.87
N VAL A 509 21.72 1.87 -27.11
CA VAL A 509 22.29 0.97 -28.11
C VAL A 509 22.20 1.59 -29.50
N LEU A 510 21.07 2.21 -29.85
CA LEU A 510 20.91 2.86 -31.15
C LEU A 510 21.86 4.05 -31.31
N SER A 511 22.01 4.87 -30.27
CA SER A 511 22.94 6.00 -30.26
C SER A 511 24.38 5.54 -30.48
N MET A 512 24.83 4.48 -29.79
CA MET A 512 26.16 3.89 -29.99
C MET A 512 26.38 3.35 -31.42
N LEU A 513 25.31 2.88 -32.04
CA LEU A 513 25.32 2.37 -33.40
C LEU A 513 25.10 3.47 -34.47
N GLY A 514 24.98 4.74 -34.06
CA GLY A 514 24.74 5.88 -34.94
C GLY A 514 23.36 5.85 -35.62
N ILE A 515 22.41 5.12 -35.06
CA ILE A 515 21.04 5.01 -35.59
C ILE A 515 20.19 6.11 -34.96
N ASN A 516 19.69 7.03 -35.77
CA ASN A 516 18.76 8.06 -35.29
C ASN A 516 17.32 7.50 -35.22
N PRO A 517 16.69 7.40 -34.03
CA PRO A 517 15.32 6.89 -33.88
C PRO A 517 14.28 7.72 -34.65
N ALA A 518 14.53 9.02 -34.87
CA ALA A 518 13.62 9.88 -35.63
C ALA A 518 13.52 9.49 -37.11
N SER A 519 14.50 8.73 -37.63
CA SER A 519 14.50 8.22 -39.01
C SER A 519 13.68 6.94 -39.18
N ILE A 520 13.21 6.33 -38.07
CA ILE A 520 12.47 5.08 -38.13
C ILE A 520 11.11 5.30 -38.79
N VAL A 521 10.75 4.35 -39.65
CA VAL A 521 9.49 4.34 -40.37
C VAL A 521 8.85 2.96 -40.24
N LEU A 522 7.63 2.91 -39.71
CA LEU A 522 6.83 1.68 -39.74
C LEU A 522 6.16 1.55 -41.11
N SER A 523 6.27 0.37 -41.72
CA SER A 523 5.74 0.11 -43.05
C SER A 523 5.38 -1.37 -43.22
N LYS A 524 4.80 -1.73 -44.37
CA LYS A 524 4.37 -3.10 -44.63
C LYS A 524 5.49 -4.11 -44.36
N GLY A 525 5.21 -5.12 -43.54
CA GLY A 525 6.18 -6.13 -43.10
C GLY A 525 6.84 -5.87 -41.76
N THR A 526 6.66 -4.67 -41.17
CA THR A 526 7.07 -4.41 -39.79
C THR A 526 6.23 -5.23 -38.82
N LYS A 527 6.88 -5.93 -37.88
CA LYS A 527 6.26 -6.51 -36.69
C LYS A 527 6.92 -5.85 -35.47
N HIS A 528 6.14 -5.08 -34.71
CA HIS A 528 6.66 -4.35 -33.55
C HIS A 528 5.50 -3.88 -32.65
N ALA A 529 5.73 -3.69 -31.35
CA ALA A 529 4.71 -3.21 -30.41
C ALA A 529 4.10 -1.87 -30.85
N THR A 530 4.90 -0.92 -31.35
CA THR A 530 4.42 0.37 -31.88
C THR A 530 3.50 0.25 -33.11
N VAL A 531 3.53 -0.87 -33.85
CA VAL A 531 2.55 -1.11 -34.93
C VAL A 531 1.17 -1.36 -34.34
N ALA A 532 1.08 -2.13 -33.25
CA ALA A 532 -0.17 -2.36 -32.55
C ALA A 532 -0.70 -1.06 -31.95
N THR A 533 0.18 -0.21 -31.41
CA THR A 533 -0.18 1.14 -30.97
C THR A 533 -0.78 1.97 -32.10
N ALA A 534 -0.14 1.96 -33.29
CA ALA A 534 -0.68 2.65 -34.46
C ALA A 534 -2.05 2.10 -34.87
N GLN A 535 -2.20 0.78 -34.90
CA GLN A 535 -3.48 0.12 -35.24
C GLN A 535 -4.59 0.53 -34.26
N THR A 536 -4.27 0.58 -32.96
CA THR A 536 -5.16 1.04 -31.90
C THR A 536 -5.55 2.51 -32.08
N ALA A 537 -4.57 3.40 -32.29
CA ALA A 537 -4.84 4.82 -32.49
C ALA A 537 -5.68 5.06 -33.76
N LEU A 538 -5.41 4.32 -34.84
CA LEU A 538 -6.21 4.35 -36.06
C LEU A 538 -7.64 3.89 -35.82
N ALA A 539 -7.84 2.83 -35.03
CA ALA A 539 -9.16 2.33 -34.66
C ALA A 539 -10.01 3.41 -33.98
N ARG A 540 -9.42 4.10 -32.99
CA ARG A 540 -10.06 5.20 -32.26
C ARG A 540 -10.36 6.40 -33.17
N VAL A 541 -9.34 6.93 -33.84
CA VAL A 541 -9.45 8.17 -34.62
C VAL A 541 -10.43 8.03 -35.78
N LEU A 542 -10.40 6.88 -36.45
CA LEU A 542 -11.23 6.58 -37.62
C LEU A 542 -12.56 5.90 -37.26
N LYS A 543 -12.80 5.58 -35.99
CA LYS A 543 -13.98 4.86 -35.49
C LYS A 543 -14.24 3.56 -36.24
N VAL A 544 -13.20 2.72 -36.36
CA VAL A 544 -13.26 1.42 -37.05
C VAL A 544 -12.73 0.31 -36.16
N LYS A 545 -13.26 -0.90 -36.32
CA LYS A 545 -12.72 -2.08 -35.64
C LYS A 545 -11.42 -2.51 -36.33
N VAL A 546 -10.33 -2.57 -35.56
CA VAL A 546 -9.02 -3.04 -36.03
C VAL A 546 -8.47 -4.00 -34.99
N ARG A 547 -7.96 -5.15 -35.45
CA ARG A 547 -7.14 -6.00 -34.60
C ARG A 547 -5.74 -5.38 -34.49
N ALA A 548 -5.35 -4.99 -33.28
CA ALA A 548 -4.00 -4.49 -32.99
C ALA A 548 -3.04 -5.68 -32.80
N ASP A 549 -2.71 -6.37 -33.88
CA ASP A 549 -1.86 -7.58 -33.88
C ASP A 549 -0.36 -7.30 -33.93
N GLY A 550 0.03 -6.02 -34.05
CA GLY A 550 1.43 -5.61 -34.13
C GLY A 550 2.09 -5.94 -35.47
N ILE A 551 1.32 -6.39 -36.47
CA ILE A 551 1.81 -6.72 -37.80
C ILE A 551 1.32 -5.69 -38.81
N TYR A 552 2.26 -5.01 -39.45
CA TYR A 552 1.95 -3.96 -40.42
C TYR A 552 1.60 -4.62 -41.77
N GLY A 553 0.33 -4.98 -41.92
CA GLY A 553 -0.21 -5.57 -43.14
C GLY A 553 -0.80 -4.55 -44.13
N ALA A 554 -1.41 -5.06 -45.20
CA ALA A 554 -2.11 -4.22 -46.19
C ALA A 554 -3.30 -3.46 -45.60
N GLY A 555 -3.97 -4.02 -44.59
CA GLY A 555 -5.04 -3.36 -43.83
C GLY A 555 -4.53 -2.09 -43.13
N THR A 556 -3.45 -2.20 -42.36
CA THR A 556 -2.79 -1.07 -41.69
C THR A 556 -2.37 -0.01 -42.71
N THR A 557 -1.77 -0.40 -43.84
CA THR A 557 -1.40 0.55 -44.92
C THR A 557 -2.59 1.37 -45.40
N ARG A 558 -3.77 0.75 -45.63
CA ARG A 558 -4.97 1.45 -46.07
C ARG A 558 -5.48 2.44 -45.02
N LEU A 559 -5.52 2.02 -43.75
CA LEU A 559 -5.98 2.87 -42.65
C LEU A 559 -5.06 4.07 -42.43
N VAL A 560 -3.74 3.87 -42.53
CA VAL A 560 -2.77 4.97 -42.45
C VAL A 560 -2.95 5.96 -43.58
N LYS A 561 -3.17 5.50 -44.83
CA LYS A 561 -3.50 6.42 -45.95
C LYS A 561 -4.78 7.21 -45.68
N ARG A 562 -5.82 6.56 -45.15
CA ARG A 562 -7.09 7.22 -44.78
C ARG A 562 -6.88 8.29 -43.70
N PHE A 563 -6.10 7.97 -42.66
CA PHE A 563 -5.76 8.93 -41.63
C PHE A 563 -4.92 10.10 -42.18
N GLN A 564 -3.85 9.81 -42.93
CA GLN A 564 -3.01 10.83 -43.56
C GLN A 564 -3.84 11.78 -44.44
N LYS A 565 -4.80 11.24 -45.21
CA LYS A 565 -5.78 12.04 -45.97
C LYS A 565 -6.62 12.93 -45.05
N SER A 566 -7.11 12.41 -43.93
CA SER A 566 -7.99 13.15 -43.01
C SER A 566 -7.33 14.34 -42.33
N ILE A 567 -6.00 14.34 -42.20
CA ILE A 567 -5.21 15.43 -41.61
C ILE A 567 -4.43 16.23 -42.68
N GLY A 568 -4.72 16.03 -43.97
CA GLY A 568 -4.12 16.81 -45.06
C GLY A 568 -2.65 16.54 -45.37
N ILE A 569 -2.08 15.40 -44.97
CA ILE A 569 -0.68 15.03 -45.27
C ILE A 569 -0.57 13.96 -46.38
N LYS A 570 0.60 13.84 -47.00
CA LYS A 570 0.86 12.89 -48.10
C LYS A 570 0.52 11.45 -47.67
N GLN A 571 -0.31 10.78 -48.46
CA GLN A 571 -0.81 9.42 -48.22
C GLN A 571 0.23 8.33 -48.55
N THR A 572 1.36 8.35 -47.84
CA THR A 572 2.45 7.39 -48.04
C THR A 572 2.07 5.97 -47.63
N GLY A 573 1.09 5.81 -46.73
CA GLY A 573 0.77 4.51 -46.13
C GLY A 573 1.90 3.95 -45.27
N LYS A 574 2.81 4.83 -44.84
CA LYS A 574 3.91 4.57 -43.91
C LYS A 574 3.75 5.50 -42.71
N ILE A 575 4.21 5.09 -41.53
CA ILE A 575 4.18 5.91 -40.32
C ILE A 575 5.60 6.37 -40.03
N ASN A 576 5.87 7.64 -40.34
CA ASN A 576 7.06 8.37 -39.90
C ASN A 576 6.75 9.18 -38.65
N ARG A 577 7.73 9.89 -38.09
CA ARG A 577 7.57 10.70 -36.87
C ARG A 577 6.40 11.67 -36.93
N LEU A 578 6.25 12.41 -38.04
CA LEU A 578 5.13 13.35 -38.23
C LEU A 578 3.76 12.65 -38.19
N THR A 579 3.61 11.55 -38.95
CA THR A 579 2.36 10.79 -38.97
C THR A 579 2.06 10.19 -37.60
N TRP A 580 3.08 9.73 -36.89
CA TRP A 580 2.97 9.15 -35.56
C TRP A 580 2.51 10.17 -34.51
N GLN A 581 3.16 11.32 -34.45
CA GLN A 581 2.80 12.41 -33.53
C GLN A 581 1.38 12.91 -33.79
N ALA A 582 1.00 13.11 -35.06
CA ALA A 582 -0.35 13.52 -35.41
C ALA A 582 -1.40 12.44 -35.07
N LEU A 583 -1.06 11.17 -35.24
CA LEU A 583 -1.96 10.05 -34.95
C LEU A 583 -2.24 9.89 -33.45
N LEU A 584 -1.19 9.95 -32.63
CA LEU A 584 -1.33 9.93 -31.17
C LEU A 584 -2.01 11.21 -30.66
N SER A 585 -1.61 12.35 -31.22
CA SER A 585 -2.34 13.61 -31.31
C SER A 585 -3.87 13.46 -31.27
N ALA A 586 -4.37 13.04 -32.41
CA ALA A 586 -5.78 12.91 -32.70
C ALA A 586 -6.47 11.82 -31.88
N SER A 587 -5.76 10.76 -31.47
CA SER A 587 -6.36 9.66 -30.70
C SER A 587 -6.56 10.00 -29.23
N MET A 588 -5.93 11.06 -28.72
CA MET A 588 -6.13 11.55 -27.35
C MET A 588 -7.31 12.53 -27.22
N GLN A 589 -7.71 13.18 -28.32
CA GLN A 589 -8.80 14.16 -28.33
C GLN A 589 -10.18 13.53 -28.51
N LYS A 590 -10.25 12.23 -28.79
CA LYS A 590 -11.47 11.48 -29.08
C LYS A 590 -11.55 10.25 -28.21
#